data_AF-A0A7S4L113-F1
#
_entry.id   AF-A0A7S4L113-F1
#
_cell.length_a   1.000
_cell.length_b   1.000
_cell.length_c   1.000
_cell.angle_alpha   90.00
_cell.angle_beta   90.00
_cell.angle_gamma   90.00
#
_symmetry.space_group_name_H-M   'P 1'
#
loop_
_entity.id
_entity.type
_entity.pdbx_description
1 polymer ?
#
loop_
_entity_poly.entity_id
_entity_poly.type
_entity_poly.pdbx_seq_one_letter_code
_entity_poly.pdbx_strand_id
1 'polypeptide(L)'
;TTPTTPTNLSHRSNKECSEEKKKKNMNTYKKNKKRGKRGKRGEVGYGGRWKDVKWWFIVLFLVFQILFPLRHYLHHNFRNHDVHWTEEGHRYSWHMKLRCKTGTSFFVVVDPVLDSTTVHYPVDYLSLPQIKKLQGKPEMLWQFANMLEKHLKKKNGIEHDLEVYVYAQAQLNHRKYHPIVDSKVDLTAVDYPFWTSPSWIIPFNPDVMGPPGVLTNAEAHRPPSRPTPPDDILSRAQR
;
A
#
# COMPACT_ATOMS: atom_id res chain seq x y z
N THR A 1 -106.00 50.51 -27.90
CA THR A 1 -105.17 49.97 -26.81
C THR A 1 -103.86 49.49 -27.41
N THR A 2 -102.78 50.23 -27.16
CA THR A 2 -101.40 49.93 -27.57
C THR A 2 -100.80 48.82 -26.70
N PRO A 3 -100.02 47.87 -27.25
CA PRO A 3 -99.07 47.10 -26.47
C PRO A 3 -97.65 47.64 -26.64
N THR A 4 -96.93 47.58 -25.53
CA THR A 4 -95.62 48.12 -25.20
C THR A 4 -94.47 47.28 -25.76
N THR A 5 -93.39 47.95 -26.18
CA THR A 5 -92.08 47.37 -26.52
C THR A 5 -91.32 46.99 -25.24
N PRO A 6 -90.73 45.77 -25.13
CA PRO A 6 -89.79 45.48 -24.06
C PRO A 6 -88.34 45.78 -24.49
N THR A 7 -87.64 46.42 -23.56
CA THR A 7 -86.30 46.98 -23.61
C THR A 7 -85.21 45.89 -23.67
N ASN A 8 -84.31 46.01 -24.64
CA ASN A 8 -83.17 45.11 -24.87
C ASN A 8 -81.96 45.53 -24.00
N LEU A 9 -81.97 45.21 -22.71
CA LEU A 9 -80.88 45.59 -21.76
C LEU A 9 -80.07 44.40 -21.21
N SER A 10 -80.44 43.15 -21.46
CA SER A 10 -79.80 41.98 -20.82
C SER A 10 -78.56 41.44 -21.55
N HIS A 11 -78.38 41.73 -22.85
CA HIS A 11 -77.30 41.12 -23.64
C HIS A 11 -75.94 41.82 -23.54
N ARG A 12 -75.90 43.09 -23.11
CA ARG A 12 -74.65 43.87 -23.00
C ARG A 12 -73.86 43.55 -21.70
N SER A 13 -74.59 43.32 -20.60
CA SER A 13 -74.03 42.99 -19.28
C SER A 13 -73.23 41.68 -19.25
N ASN A 14 -73.71 40.63 -19.94
CA ASN A 14 -73.04 39.32 -19.93
C ASN A 14 -71.72 39.31 -20.73
N LYS A 15 -71.55 40.16 -21.74
CA LYS A 15 -70.29 40.27 -22.49
C LYS A 15 -69.22 41.02 -21.69
N GLU A 16 -69.59 42.08 -20.98
CA GLU A 16 -68.66 42.83 -20.12
C GLU A 16 -68.18 41.99 -18.93
N CYS A 17 -69.07 41.20 -18.31
CA CYS A 17 -68.70 40.29 -17.22
C CYS A 17 -67.72 39.18 -17.64
N SER A 18 -67.82 38.69 -18.89
CA SER A 18 -66.92 37.66 -19.43
C SER A 18 -65.51 38.21 -19.73
N GLU A 19 -65.45 39.41 -20.32
CA GLU A 19 -64.19 40.14 -20.59
C GLU A 19 -63.44 40.49 -19.30
N GLU A 20 -64.17 40.92 -18.26
CA GLU A 20 -63.58 41.30 -16.99
C GLU A 20 -62.98 40.10 -16.23
N LYS A 21 -63.65 38.93 -16.29
CA LYS A 21 -63.14 37.67 -15.72
C LYS A 21 -61.85 37.21 -16.43
N LYS A 22 -61.76 37.35 -17.75
CA LYS A 22 -60.54 37.03 -18.51
C LYS A 22 -59.37 37.94 -18.14
N LYS A 23 -59.61 39.24 -18.00
CA LYS A 23 -58.59 40.23 -17.59
C LYS A 23 -58.09 39.97 -16.16
N LYS A 24 -59.00 39.67 -15.23
CA LYS A 24 -58.65 39.28 -13.85
C LYS A 24 -57.78 38.02 -13.83
N ASN A 25 -58.16 36.96 -14.53
CA ASN A 25 -57.38 35.71 -14.58
C ASN A 25 -55.98 35.89 -15.19
N MET A 26 -55.86 36.67 -16.26
CA MET A 26 -54.56 36.93 -16.89
C MET A 26 -53.63 37.77 -16.00
N ASN A 27 -54.17 38.70 -15.22
CA ASN A 27 -53.40 39.45 -14.22
C ASN A 27 -52.94 38.56 -13.06
N THR A 28 -53.78 37.63 -12.60
CA THR A 28 -53.40 36.65 -11.57
C THR A 28 -52.28 35.73 -12.07
N TYR A 29 -52.36 35.26 -13.32
CA TYR A 29 -51.30 34.45 -13.94
C TYR A 29 -49.98 35.22 -14.07
N LYS A 30 -50.02 36.48 -14.53
CA LYS A 30 -48.83 37.34 -14.61
C LYS A 30 -48.22 37.65 -13.23
N LYS A 31 -49.05 37.85 -12.19
CA LYS A 31 -48.61 38.07 -10.81
C LYS A 31 -47.96 36.82 -10.21
N ASN A 32 -48.53 35.64 -10.45
CA ASN A 32 -47.96 34.37 -10.01
C ASN A 32 -46.66 34.02 -10.76
N LYS A 33 -46.57 34.31 -12.07
CA LYS A 33 -45.33 34.13 -12.84
C LYS A 33 -44.20 35.08 -12.40
N LYS A 34 -44.53 36.32 -12.00
CA LYS A 34 -43.57 37.26 -11.38
C LYS A 34 -43.13 36.82 -9.97
N ARG A 35 -44.03 36.24 -9.16
CA ARG A 35 -43.69 35.65 -7.86
C ARG A 35 -42.80 34.41 -7.99
N GLY A 36 -43.10 33.50 -8.92
CA GLY A 36 -42.25 32.33 -9.21
C GLY A 36 -40.87 32.68 -9.77
N LYS A 37 -40.74 33.80 -10.51
CA LYS A 37 -39.43 34.31 -10.96
C LYS A 37 -38.65 35.10 -9.89
N ARG A 38 -39.32 35.65 -8.87
CA ARG A 38 -38.66 36.29 -7.72
C ARG A 38 -38.22 35.28 -6.65
N GLY A 39 -38.94 34.18 -6.47
CA GLY A 39 -38.56 33.08 -5.55
C GLY A 39 -37.34 32.25 -5.98
N LYS A 40 -36.83 32.43 -7.19
CA LYS A 40 -35.62 31.74 -7.69
C LYS A 40 -34.35 32.60 -7.69
N ARG A 41 -34.37 33.78 -7.07
CA ARG A 41 -33.27 34.76 -7.20
C ARG A 41 -32.77 35.32 -5.86
N GLY A 42 -32.93 34.56 -4.78
CA GLY A 42 -32.65 35.04 -3.42
C GLY A 42 -32.19 34.00 -2.40
N GLU A 43 -31.71 32.83 -2.83
CA GLU A 43 -30.89 31.99 -1.93
C GLU A 43 -29.42 32.17 -2.29
N VAL A 44 -28.84 33.29 -1.86
CA VAL A 44 -27.39 33.36 -1.63
C VAL A 44 -27.14 32.52 -0.38
N GLY A 45 -27.16 31.21 -0.56
CA GLY A 45 -26.89 30.25 0.49
C GLY A 45 -25.44 30.40 0.92
N TYR A 46 -25.22 31.03 2.07
CA TYR A 46 -24.02 30.90 2.88
C TYR A 46 -23.82 29.41 3.20
N GLY A 47 -23.19 28.67 2.29
CA GLY A 47 -22.97 27.24 2.41
C GLY A 47 -21.97 26.67 1.41
N GLY A 48 -21.26 27.52 0.65
CA GLY A 48 -20.30 27.08 -0.37
C GLY A 48 -18.98 26.57 0.22
N ARG A 49 -18.41 27.26 1.20
CA ARG A 49 -17.04 26.99 1.65
C ARG A 49 -16.82 25.62 2.30
N TRP A 50 -17.83 25.07 2.98
CA TRP A 50 -17.74 23.72 3.59
C TRP A 50 -18.13 22.60 2.63
N LYS A 51 -18.92 22.89 1.57
CA LYS A 51 -19.24 21.92 0.53
C LYS A 51 -18.02 21.67 -0.34
N ASP A 52 -17.29 22.74 -0.67
CA ASP A 52 -16.06 22.65 -1.46
C ASP A 52 -14.93 21.94 -0.70
N VAL A 53 -14.79 22.17 0.62
CA VAL A 53 -13.84 21.44 1.47
C VAL A 53 -14.17 19.95 1.56
N LYS A 54 -15.46 19.59 1.68
CA LYS A 54 -15.89 18.18 1.68
C LYS A 54 -15.53 17.49 0.36
N TRP A 55 -15.81 18.14 -0.77
CA TRP A 55 -15.44 17.61 -2.09
C TRP A 55 -13.92 17.52 -2.26
N TRP A 56 -13.16 18.51 -1.80
CA TRP A 56 -11.70 18.48 -1.86
C TRP A 56 -11.11 17.33 -1.03
N PHE A 57 -11.65 17.09 0.17
CA PHE A 57 -11.27 15.94 1.00
C PHE A 57 -11.59 14.61 0.31
N ILE A 58 -12.78 14.47 -0.31
CA ILE A 58 -13.15 13.26 -1.05
C ILE A 58 -12.22 13.04 -2.24
N VAL A 59 -11.90 14.09 -3.00
CA VAL A 59 -10.98 13.99 -4.14
C VAL A 59 -9.58 13.60 -3.66
N LEU A 60 -9.05 14.24 -2.61
CA LEU A 60 -7.76 13.90 -2.04
C LEU A 60 -7.73 12.45 -1.53
N PHE A 61 -8.79 12.00 -0.87
CA PHE A 61 -8.92 10.63 -0.40
C PHE A 61 -8.94 9.63 -1.57
N LEU A 62 -9.71 9.89 -2.63
CA LEU A 62 -9.75 9.04 -3.82
C LEU A 62 -8.38 9.00 -4.53
N VAL A 63 -7.72 10.14 -4.68
CA VAL A 63 -6.38 10.23 -5.25
C VAL A 63 -5.39 9.43 -4.39
N PHE A 64 -5.44 9.55 -3.07
CA PHE A 64 -4.61 8.76 -2.16
C PHE A 64 -4.90 7.25 -2.29
N GLN A 65 -6.17 6.84 -2.32
CA GLN A 65 -6.58 5.44 -2.48
C GLN A 65 -6.11 4.81 -3.80
N ILE A 66 -5.87 5.61 -4.85
CA ILE A 66 -5.35 5.16 -6.14
C ILE A 66 -3.81 5.21 -6.17
N LEU A 67 -3.21 6.32 -5.73
CA LEU A 67 -1.75 6.51 -5.78
C LEU A 67 -1.01 5.62 -4.79
N PHE A 68 -1.56 5.39 -3.60
CA PHE A 68 -0.93 4.57 -2.57
C PHE A 68 -0.69 3.12 -3.02
N PRO A 69 -1.67 2.38 -3.58
CA PRO A 69 -1.44 1.05 -4.10
C PRO A 69 -0.59 1.05 -5.37
N LEU A 70 -0.64 2.10 -6.21
CA LEU A 70 0.16 2.21 -7.44
C LEU A 70 1.63 2.59 -7.19
N ARG A 71 2.01 2.93 -5.96
CA ARG A 71 3.40 3.28 -5.57
C ARG A 71 4.44 2.26 -6.05
N HIS A 72 4.08 0.98 -6.10
CA HIS A 72 4.99 -0.09 -6.56
C HIS A 72 5.49 0.11 -8.00
N TYR A 73 4.74 0.80 -8.88
CA TYR A 73 5.21 1.14 -10.23
C TYR A 73 6.36 2.15 -10.24
N LEU A 74 6.45 3.04 -9.25
CA LEU A 74 7.56 3.98 -9.14
C LEU A 74 8.87 3.26 -8.85
N HIS A 75 8.80 2.17 -8.08
CA HIS A 75 9.96 1.33 -7.77
C HIS A 75 10.37 0.44 -8.97
N HIS A 76 9.40 -0.01 -9.78
CA HIS A 76 9.63 -0.87 -10.97
C HIS A 76 10.45 -0.18 -12.09
N ASN A 77 10.50 1.16 -12.12
CA ASN A 77 11.26 1.90 -13.14
C ASN A 77 12.79 1.80 -12.95
N PHE A 78 13.28 1.35 -11.79
CA PHE A 78 14.68 0.95 -11.64
C PHE A 78 14.85 -0.46 -12.23
N ARG A 79 15.60 -0.59 -13.33
CA ARG A 79 15.70 -1.77 -14.23
C ARG A 79 15.93 -3.15 -13.58
N ASN A 80 16.22 -3.25 -12.28
CA ASN A 80 16.47 -4.49 -11.55
C ASN A 80 15.69 -4.61 -10.21
N HIS A 81 14.70 -3.75 -9.97
CA HIS A 81 13.86 -3.79 -8.76
C HIS A 81 12.60 -4.62 -9.00
N ASP A 82 12.69 -5.92 -8.73
CA ASP A 82 11.51 -6.78 -8.60
C ASP A 82 10.90 -6.63 -7.19
N VAL A 83 9.71 -6.04 -7.12
CA VAL A 83 8.93 -5.84 -5.88
C VAL A 83 8.64 -7.17 -5.16
N HIS A 84 8.55 -8.29 -5.88
CA HIS A 84 8.36 -9.60 -5.24
C HIS A 84 9.65 -10.09 -4.58
N TRP A 85 10.81 -9.62 -5.03
CA TRP A 85 12.11 -9.97 -4.48
C TRP A 85 12.52 -9.06 -3.31
N THR A 86 12.49 -7.74 -3.50
CA THR A 86 12.91 -6.78 -2.46
C THR A 86 11.82 -6.54 -1.42
N GLU A 87 10.56 -6.87 -1.75
CA GLU A 87 9.35 -6.60 -0.93
C GLU A 87 9.02 -5.11 -0.74
N GLU A 88 9.76 -4.23 -1.41
CA GLU A 88 9.59 -2.78 -1.35
C GLU A 88 8.29 -2.38 -2.05
N GLY A 89 7.35 -1.83 -1.28
CA GLY A 89 6.03 -1.47 -1.81
C GLY A 89 5.11 -2.66 -2.07
N HIS A 90 5.46 -3.86 -1.62
CA HIS A 90 4.56 -5.01 -1.68
C HIS A 90 3.37 -4.84 -0.72
N ARG A 91 3.59 -4.27 0.48
CA ARG A 91 2.51 -3.98 1.43
C ARG A 91 1.54 -2.96 0.85
N TYR A 92 0.24 -3.30 0.88
CA TYR A 92 -0.86 -2.47 0.37
C TYR A 92 -0.87 -2.26 -1.15
N SER A 93 -0.05 -2.98 -1.91
CA SER A 93 -0.17 -3.03 -3.36
C SER A 93 -1.31 -3.97 -3.78
N TRP A 94 -1.94 -3.68 -4.92
CA TRP A 94 -2.92 -4.59 -5.52
C TRP A 94 -2.30 -5.92 -5.98
N HIS A 95 -0.97 -6.00 -6.09
CA HIS A 95 -0.23 -7.16 -6.60
C HIS A 95 0.21 -8.16 -5.51
N MET A 96 -0.38 -8.08 -4.30
CA MET A 96 0.08 -8.78 -3.09
C MET A 96 0.05 -10.33 -3.12
N LYS A 97 -0.62 -10.98 -4.07
CA LYS A 97 -0.83 -12.44 -4.04
C LYS A 97 -0.18 -13.23 -5.17
N LEU A 98 0.72 -12.62 -5.95
CA LEU A 98 1.23 -13.23 -7.19
C LEU A 98 2.59 -13.92 -7.05
N ARG A 99 3.02 -14.25 -5.82
CA ARG A 99 4.33 -14.85 -5.57
C ARG A 99 4.33 -15.94 -4.51
N CYS A 100 5.19 -16.92 -4.70
CA CYS A 100 5.63 -17.87 -3.70
C CYS A 100 7.13 -17.65 -3.46
N LYS A 101 7.53 -17.41 -2.20
CA LYS A 101 8.94 -17.43 -1.79
C LYS A 101 9.13 -18.48 -0.72
N THR A 102 10.22 -19.21 -0.86
CA THR A 102 10.73 -20.14 0.15
C THR A 102 12.20 -19.83 0.32
N GLY A 103 12.74 -19.99 1.52
CA GLY A 103 14.13 -19.67 1.78
C GLY A 103 14.70 -20.43 2.97
N THR A 104 15.98 -20.24 3.19
CA THR A 104 16.71 -20.74 4.35
C THR A 104 17.61 -19.62 4.86
N SER A 105 17.76 -19.55 6.18
CA SER A 105 18.52 -18.48 6.83
C SER A 105 19.15 -18.94 8.14
N PHE A 106 20.37 -18.48 8.41
CA PHE A 106 20.99 -18.53 9.72
C PHE A 106 21.76 -17.24 9.98
N PHE A 107 22.08 -17.01 11.25
CA PHE A 107 22.67 -15.78 11.77
C PHE A 107 24.02 -16.12 12.38
N VAL A 108 25.02 -15.28 12.12
CA VAL A 108 26.34 -15.36 12.72
C VAL A 108 26.50 -14.12 13.57
N VAL A 109 26.68 -14.33 14.87
CA VAL A 109 26.89 -13.24 15.83
C VAL A 109 28.37 -13.23 16.18
N VAL A 110 28.99 -12.05 16.06
CA VAL A 110 30.39 -11.81 16.39
C VAL A 110 30.43 -10.86 17.58
N ASP A 111 31.13 -11.29 18.64
CA ASP A 111 31.46 -10.43 19.76
C ASP A 111 32.85 -9.84 19.54
N PRO A 112 32.97 -8.53 19.29
CA PRO A 112 34.26 -7.90 18.99
C PRO A 112 35.18 -7.78 20.22
N VAL A 113 34.65 -7.90 21.44
CA VAL A 113 35.43 -7.79 22.68
C VAL A 113 36.00 -9.15 23.09
N LEU A 114 35.20 -10.21 22.93
CA LEU A 114 35.61 -11.58 23.25
C LEU A 114 36.25 -12.31 22.07
N ASP A 115 36.27 -11.69 20.88
CA ASP A 115 36.66 -12.29 19.59
C ASP A 115 35.96 -13.64 19.33
N SER A 116 34.71 -13.75 19.81
CA SER A 116 33.95 -15.00 19.75
C SER A 116 32.93 -14.95 18.62
N THR A 117 32.83 -16.02 17.84
CA THR A 117 31.86 -16.15 16.76
C THR A 117 30.90 -17.29 17.05
N THR A 118 29.61 -17.00 17.12
CA THR A 118 28.57 -18.00 17.40
C THR A 118 27.53 -18.05 16.28
N VAL A 119 27.12 -19.26 15.89
CA VAL A 119 26.08 -19.47 14.88
C VAL A 119 24.73 -19.71 15.56
N HIS A 120 23.72 -18.95 15.14
CA HIS A 120 22.36 -19.03 15.65
C HIS A 120 21.37 -19.38 14.54
N TYR A 121 20.49 -20.34 14.83
CA TYR A 121 19.43 -20.72 13.91
C TYR A 121 18.09 -20.13 14.38
N PRO A 122 17.26 -19.56 13.49
CA PRO A 122 15.98 -19.00 13.89
C PRO A 122 15.00 -20.04 14.47
N VAL A 123 15.25 -21.34 14.26
CA VAL A 123 14.47 -22.44 14.86
C VAL A 123 14.55 -22.48 16.39
N ASP A 124 15.63 -21.95 16.96
CA ASP A 124 15.84 -21.94 18.42
C ASP A 124 15.06 -20.81 19.12
N TYR A 125 14.57 -19.83 18.34
CA TYR A 125 13.96 -18.60 18.86
C TYR A 125 12.51 -18.37 18.40
N LEU A 126 12.15 -18.90 17.23
CA LEU A 126 10.88 -18.63 16.56
C LEU A 126 10.07 -19.89 16.33
N SER A 127 8.76 -19.73 16.26
CA SER A 127 7.85 -20.80 15.84
C SER A 127 7.96 -21.08 14.32
N LEU A 128 7.65 -22.30 13.89
CA LEU A 128 7.68 -22.68 12.47
C LEU A 128 6.92 -21.71 11.53
N PRO A 129 5.72 -21.19 11.89
CA PRO A 129 5.03 -20.21 11.06
C PRO A 129 5.77 -18.86 10.94
N GLN A 130 6.46 -18.42 12.00
CA GLN A 130 7.28 -17.21 11.98
C GLN A 130 8.51 -17.40 11.11
N ILE A 131 9.17 -18.56 11.21
CA ILE A 131 10.33 -18.91 10.38
C ILE A 131 9.97 -18.91 8.90
N LYS A 132 8.84 -19.53 8.52
CA LYS A 132 8.35 -19.49 7.13
C LYS A 132 8.09 -18.07 6.62
N LYS A 133 7.70 -17.15 7.51
CA LYS A 133 7.49 -15.74 7.16
C LYS A 133 8.79 -14.97 7.11
N LEU A 134 9.75 -15.27 7.99
CA LEU A 134 11.09 -14.68 8.07
C LEU A 134 11.87 -15.00 6.79
N GLN A 135 11.85 -16.28 6.41
CA GLN A 135 12.52 -16.80 5.23
C GLN A 135 11.96 -16.12 3.96
N GLY A 136 12.84 -15.40 3.26
CA GLY A 136 12.50 -14.69 2.03
C GLY A 136 11.98 -13.25 2.21
N LYS A 137 11.99 -12.70 3.43
CA LYS A 137 11.67 -11.28 3.69
C LYS A 137 12.89 -10.54 4.25
N PRO A 138 13.50 -9.59 3.52
CA PRO A 138 14.68 -8.88 3.99
C PRO A 138 14.38 -8.05 5.25
N GLU A 139 13.22 -7.39 5.30
CA GLU A 139 12.78 -6.62 6.48
C GLU A 139 12.69 -7.48 7.75
N MET A 140 12.13 -8.70 7.65
CA MET A 140 12.01 -9.57 8.83
C MET A 140 13.38 -10.12 9.25
N LEU A 141 14.28 -10.40 8.30
CA LEU A 141 15.65 -10.82 8.61
C LEU A 141 16.38 -9.75 9.41
N TRP A 142 16.26 -8.48 8.99
CA TRP A 142 16.79 -7.33 9.71
C TRP A 142 16.17 -7.16 11.10
N GLN A 143 14.84 -7.27 11.22
CA GLN A 143 14.16 -7.20 12.52
C GLN A 143 14.62 -8.31 13.47
N PHE A 144 14.81 -9.52 12.94
CA PHE A 144 15.29 -10.64 13.74
C PHE A 144 16.75 -10.47 14.18
N ALA A 145 17.62 -9.94 13.32
CA ALA A 145 19.01 -9.64 13.68
C ALA A 145 19.08 -8.67 14.88
N ASN A 146 18.33 -7.56 14.81
CA ASN A 146 18.22 -6.59 15.91
C ASN A 146 17.59 -7.19 17.18
N MET A 147 16.61 -8.09 17.04
CA MET A 147 16.02 -8.79 18.17
C MET A 147 17.03 -9.75 18.82
N LEU A 148 17.82 -10.46 18.01
CA LEU A 148 18.83 -11.42 18.45
C LEU A 148 19.93 -10.72 19.25
N GLU A 149 20.45 -9.60 18.75
CA GLU A 149 21.42 -8.77 19.48
C GLU A 149 20.86 -8.37 20.86
N LYS A 150 19.68 -7.74 20.90
CA LYS A 150 19.05 -7.31 22.16
C LYS A 150 18.82 -8.47 23.12
N HIS A 151 18.44 -9.63 22.59
CA HIS A 151 18.23 -10.83 23.39
C HIS A 151 19.53 -11.35 24.01
N LEU A 152 20.62 -11.41 23.22
CA LEU A 152 21.94 -11.87 23.68
C LEU A 152 22.56 -10.89 24.66
N LYS A 153 22.50 -9.57 24.39
CA LYS A 153 22.96 -8.53 25.31
C LYS A 153 22.29 -8.65 26.67
N LYS A 154 20.95 -8.80 26.69
CA LYS A 154 20.20 -8.97 27.94
C LYS A 154 20.49 -10.29 28.66
N LYS A 155 20.65 -11.39 27.92
CA LYS A 155 20.86 -12.73 28.49
C LYS A 155 22.25 -12.86 29.13
N ASN A 156 23.27 -12.33 28.47
CA ASN A 156 24.67 -12.47 28.88
C ASN A 156 25.18 -11.26 29.67
N GLY A 157 24.38 -10.21 29.83
CA GLY A 157 24.79 -8.98 30.52
C GLY A 157 25.85 -8.19 29.74
N ILE A 158 25.80 -8.25 28.41
CA ILE A 158 26.77 -7.58 27.52
C ILE A 158 26.33 -6.12 27.31
N GLU A 159 27.21 -5.17 27.60
CA GLU A 159 26.94 -3.74 27.44
C GLU A 159 27.32 -3.21 26.05
N HIS A 160 28.34 -3.79 25.41
CA HIS A 160 28.78 -3.41 24.06
C HIS A 160 27.88 -3.98 22.95
N ASP A 161 28.01 -3.42 21.75
CA ASP A 161 27.22 -3.82 20.58
C ASP A 161 27.78 -5.10 19.94
N LEU A 162 26.87 -5.94 19.42
CA LEU A 162 27.23 -7.19 18.76
C LEU A 162 26.98 -7.07 17.26
N GLU A 163 27.92 -7.59 16.47
CA GLU A 163 27.77 -7.62 15.02
C GLU A 163 26.98 -8.85 14.61
N VAL A 164 25.96 -8.68 13.77
CA VAL A 164 25.10 -9.78 13.31
C VAL A 164 25.09 -9.85 11.79
N TYR A 165 25.77 -10.87 11.28
CA TYR A 165 25.83 -11.20 9.86
C TYR A 165 24.76 -12.23 9.51
N VAL A 166 24.05 -11.99 8.40
CA VAL A 166 22.92 -12.84 8.00
C VAL A 166 23.22 -13.56 6.71
N TYR A 167 23.05 -14.88 6.76
CA TYR A 167 23.17 -15.75 5.61
C TYR A 167 21.79 -16.24 5.22
N ALA A 168 21.19 -15.57 4.24
CA ALA A 168 19.85 -15.90 3.78
C ALA A 168 19.83 -16.11 2.26
N GLN A 169 19.21 -17.21 1.84
CA GLN A 169 18.92 -17.50 0.44
C GLN A 169 17.44 -17.74 0.26
N ALA A 170 16.89 -17.26 -0.85
CA ALA A 170 15.49 -17.43 -1.20
C ALA A 170 15.34 -17.87 -2.65
N GLN A 171 14.25 -18.59 -2.92
CA GLN A 171 13.75 -18.84 -4.27
C GLN A 171 12.46 -18.05 -4.47
N LEU A 172 12.28 -17.52 -5.68
CA LEU A 172 11.05 -16.86 -6.10
C LEU A 172 10.39 -17.69 -7.20
N ASN A 173 9.14 -18.13 -6.98
CA ASN A 173 8.34 -18.88 -7.97
C ASN A 173 9.06 -20.09 -8.58
N HIS A 174 9.69 -20.93 -7.75
CA HIS A 174 10.42 -22.14 -8.16
C HIS A 174 11.59 -21.87 -9.13
N ARG A 175 12.25 -20.72 -8.99
CA ARG A 175 13.57 -20.45 -9.59
C ARG A 175 14.69 -20.98 -8.70
N LYS A 176 15.94 -20.87 -9.14
CA LYS A 176 17.11 -21.24 -8.33
C LYS A 176 17.21 -20.38 -7.07
N TYR A 177 17.75 -20.98 -6.00
CA TYR A 177 18.04 -20.24 -4.77
C TYR A 177 19.10 -19.17 -5.04
N HIS A 178 18.87 -17.99 -4.50
CA HIS A 178 19.79 -16.87 -4.60
C HIS A 178 19.90 -16.15 -3.26
N PRO A 179 21.09 -15.64 -2.89
CA PRO A 179 21.25 -14.74 -1.76
C PRO A 179 20.30 -13.54 -1.86
N ILE A 180 19.61 -13.23 -0.75
CA ILE A 180 18.67 -12.09 -0.67
C ILE A 180 19.28 -10.90 0.09
N VAL A 181 20.24 -11.16 0.97
CA VAL A 181 20.95 -10.17 1.79
C VAL A 181 22.45 -10.35 1.58
N ASP A 182 23.20 -9.25 1.55
CA ASP A 182 24.66 -9.27 1.59
C ASP A 182 25.15 -9.76 2.96
N SER A 183 25.85 -10.88 2.97
CA SER A 183 26.36 -11.50 4.18
C SER A 183 27.59 -10.81 4.77
N LYS A 184 28.16 -9.83 4.08
CA LYS A 184 29.31 -9.04 4.56
C LYS A 184 28.90 -7.80 5.34
N VAL A 185 27.61 -7.48 5.35
CA VAL A 185 27.08 -6.29 6.02
C VAL A 185 26.53 -6.69 7.38
N ASP A 186 26.95 -5.97 8.40
CA ASP A 186 26.34 -6.04 9.71
C ASP A 186 24.93 -5.42 9.68
N LEU A 187 23.91 -6.21 9.99
CA LEU A 187 22.52 -5.75 9.94
C LEU A 187 22.09 -4.99 11.20
N THR A 188 22.83 -5.04 12.30
CA THR A 188 22.51 -4.25 13.51
C THR A 188 22.98 -2.81 13.37
N ALA A 189 24.09 -2.58 12.67
CA ALA A 189 24.62 -1.25 12.40
C ALA A 189 23.88 -0.46 11.30
N VAL A 190 23.04 -1.11 10.49
CA VAL A 190 22.38 -0.48 9.34
C VAL A 190 20.88 -0.31 9.57
N ASP A 191 20.34 0.85 9.22
CA ASP A 191 18.91 1.14 9.27
C ASP A 191 18.13 0.55 8.09
N TYR A 192 16.86 0.22 8.32
CA TYR A 192 15.90 -0.13 7.26
C TYR A 192 15.05 1.09 6.87
N PRO A 193 15.36 1.80 5.78
CA PRO A 193 14.57 2.95 5.35
C PRO A 193 13.19 2.51 4.81
N PHE A 194 12.15 3.29 5.14
CA PHE A 194 10.77 2.99 4.70
C PHE A 194 10.51 3.30 3.21
N TRP A 195 11.25 4.25 2.65
CA TRP A 195 11.00 4.82 1.32
C TRP A 195 12.05 4.47 0.27
N THR A 196 13.26 4.07 0.70
CA THR A 196 14.38 3.75 -0.19
C THR A 196 14.75 2.30 -0.07
N SER A 197 15.42 1.80 -1.10
CA SER A 197 15.95 0.45 -1.12
C SER A 197 17.30 0.42 -0.39
N PRO A 198 17.46 -0.37 0.68
CA PRO A 198 18.75 -0.49 1.34
C PRO A 198 19.76 -1.22 0.44
N SER A 199 21.02 -0.78 0.49
CA SER A 199 22.10 -1.28 -0.37
C SER A 199 22.49 -2.74 -0.09
N TRP A 200 22.19 -3.27 1.09
CA TRP A 200 22.47 -4.65 1.48
C TRP A 200 21.46 -5.66 0.94
N ILE A 201 20.33 -5.22 0.36
CA ILE A 201 19.41 -6.13 -0.33
C ILE A 201 19.99 -6.39 -1.72
N ILE A 202 20.23 -7.67 -2.02
CA ILE A 202 20.76 -8.06 -3.32
C ILE A 202 19.63 -7.95 -4.35
N PRO A 203 19.82 -7.20 -5.45
CA PRO A 203 18.78 -7.00 -6.46
C PRO A 203 18.46 -8.31 -7.20
N PHE A 204 17.24 -8.37 -7.73
CA PHE A 204 16.82 -9.53 -8.51
C PHE A 204 17.55 -9.57 -9.85
N ASN A 205 18.19 -10.69 -10.15
CA ASN A 205 18.83 -10.95 -11.44
C ASN A 205 18.21 -12.19 -12.12
N PRO A 206 17.39 -12.02 -13.17
CA PRO A 206 16.72 -13.14 -13.82
C PRO A 206 17.68 -14.10 -14.53
N ASP A 207 18.81 -13.61 -15.02
CA ASP A 207 19.78 -14.43 -15.77
C ASP A 207 20.49 -15.43 -14.85
N VAL A 208 20.77 -15.02 -13.61
CA VAL A 208 21.40 -15.86 -12.59
C VAL A 208 20.40 -16.84 -11.97
N MET A 209 19.16 -16.40 -11.74
CA MET A 209 18.14 -17.24 -11.10
C MET A 209 17.48 -18.25 -12.04
N GLY A 210 17.61 -18.05 -13.36
CA GLY A 210 17.00 -18.90 -14.38
C GLY A 210 15.48 -18.72 -14.50
N PRO A 211 14.85 -19.31 -15.53
CA PRO A 211 13.41 -19.16 -15.80
C PRO A 211 12.53 -19.82 -14.72
N PRO A 212 11.30 -19.33 -14.51
CA PRO A 212 10.40 -19.86 -13.50
C PRO A 212 9.95 -21.29 -13.86
N GLY A 213 9.99 -22.21 -12.89
CA GLY A 213 9.47 -23.57 -13.07
C GLY A 213 10.33 -24.52 -13.92
N VAL A 214 11.54 -24.12 -14.31
CA VAL A 214 12.48 -24.93 -15.10
C VAL A 214 13.63 -25.46 -14.21
N LEU A 215 13.33 -25.80 -12.96
CA LEU A 215 14.26 -26.64 -12.20
C LEU A 215 14.12 -28.05 -12.78
N THR A 216 15.23 -28.65 -13.22
CA THR A 216 15.21 -30.07 -13.58
C THR A 216 14.69 -30.88 -12.40
N ASN A 217 14.04 -32.03 -12.61
CA ASN A 217 13.51 -32.85 -11.49
C ASN A 217 14.59 -33.13 -10.43
N ALA A 218 15.85 -33.26 -10.84
CA ALA A 218 17.00 -33.42 -9.94
C ALA A 218 17.32 -32.17 -9.09
N GLU A 219 17.10 -30.96 -9.60
CA GLU A 219 17.29 -29.71 -8.87
C GLU A 219 16.07 -29.32 -8.03
N ALA A 220 14.86 -29.65 -8.49
CA ALA A 220 13.61 -29.40 -7.76
C ALA A 220 13.50 -30.24 -6.48
N HIS A 221 14.02 -31.48 -6.50
CA HIS A 221 14.08 -32.37 -5.34
C HIS A 221 15.35 -32.20 -4.49
N ARG A 222 16.32 -31.39 -4.94
CA ARG A 222 17.52 -31.11 -4.14
C ARG A 222 17.08 -30.30 -2.91
N PRO A 223 17.42 -30.72 -1.67
CA PRO A 223 17.18 -29.88 -0.51
C PRO A 223 17.85 -28.53 -0.74
N PRO A 224 17.31 -27.42 -0.20
CA PRO A 224 17.95 -26.12 -0.32
C PRO A 224 19.41 -26.29 0.06
N SER A 225 20.33 -25.96 -0.84
CA SER A 225 21.74 -25.90 -0.48
C SER A 225 21.83 -24.98 0.73
N ARG A 226 22.17 -25.54 1.89
CA ARG A 226 22.32 -24.71 3.09
C ARG A 226 23.35 -23.64 2.71
N PRO A 227 23.09 -22.35 2.97
CA PRO A 227 24.10 -21.35 2.68
C PRO A 227 25.34 -21.80 3.44
N THR A 228 26.43 -22.07 2.74
CA THR A 228 27.67 -22.41 3.41
C THR A 228 28.22 -21.09 3.95
N PRO A 229 28.51 -20.99 5.26
CA PRO A 229 29.28 -19.86 5.75
C PRO A 229 30.57 -19.79 4.92
N PRO A 230 31.02 -18.60 4.49
CA PRO A 230 32.33 -18.44 3.87
C PRO A 230 33.41 -19.08 4.75
N ASP A 231 34.41 -19.71 4.13
CA ASP A 231 35.48 -20.42 4.86
C ASP A 231 36.16 -19.52 5.90
N ASP A 232 36.21 -18.20 5.65
CA ASP A 232 36.71 -17.19 6.57
C ASP A 232 35.96 -17.15 7.92
N ILE A 233 34.63 -17.31 7.92
CA ILE A 233 33.82 -17.32 9.16
C ILE A 233 33.99 -18.64 9.91
N LEU A 234 34.06 -19.76 9.18
CA LEU A 234 34.35 -21.06 9.80
C LEU A 234 35.74 -21.06 10.45
N SER A 235 36.71 -20.40 9.83
CA SER A 235 38.06 -20.25 10.38
C SER A 235 38.14 -19.35 11.61
N ARG A 236 37.27 -18.34 11.73
CA ARG A 236 37.15 -17.47 12.91
C ARG A 236 36.37 -18.14 14.05
N ALA A 237 35.32 -18.90 13.74
CA ALA A 237 34.53 -19.62 14.74
C ALA A 237 35.26 -20.84 15.35
N GLN A 238 36.36 -21.28 14.76
CA GLN A 238 37.19 -22.38 15.26
C GLN A 238 38.40 -21.94 16.09
N ARG A 239 38.64 -20.63 16.24
CA ARG A 239 39.64 -20.08 17.17
C ARG A 239 39.00 -19.79 18.52
#